data_AF-A0A9D2W3G2-F1
#
_entry.id   AF-A0A9D2W3G2-F1
#
_cell.length_a   1.000
_cell.length_b   1.000
_cell.length_c   1.000
_cell.angle_alpha   90.00
_cell.angle_beta   90.00
_cell.angle_gamma   90.00
#
_symmetry.space_group_name_H-M   'P 1'
#
loop_
_entity.id
_entity.type
_entity.pdbx_description
1 polymer ?
#
loop_
_entity_poly.entity_id
_entity_poly.type
_entity_poly.pdbx_seq_one_letter_code
_entity_poly.pdbx_strand_id
1 'polypeptide(L)'
;MKNKKGIAFYLVRGLLGIAILVILSFLILYLSVPSYRFEDPVAFHGGFIYNPYKSDKDNWHYYDFRSDTIDEQGFDVCEYGYGLSKTRYLCIGTKDKRKIDYPFFQNIHYKQFNIDELQKKCRFAVPAYIDKGFKLREMRYLSHYRLLEALNADCQAVNYWDEALSHGVRVNIIASCGNNAEDVKYVTVVNAEEVDSVYAALESGDSYAFAYQRDIKDLPALDFVHLDGDTVTLQVSEKAAVIRFVGQNGVVKDSVVDSETASYCFAPDDTYIRAELVFDDGTVMYLNALLRHPYQYYFDPNMAVVMKGRTMLMRVVYIVALIALGRYLLMRRKNEVDGAE
;
A
#
# COMPACT_ATOMS: atom_id res chain seq x y z
N MET A 1 53.75 35.03 14.42
CA MET A 1 53.43 33.91 15.34
C MET A 1 52.73 32.82 14.55
N LYS A 2 53.35 31.66 14.32
CA LYS A 2 52.71 30.53 13.61
C LYS A 2 51.56 29.99 14.47
N ASN A 3 50.34 30.15 13.98
CA ASN A 3 49.13 29.67 14.61
C ASN A 3 49.15 28.12 14.57
N LYS A 4 49.71 27.47 15.60
CA LYS A 4 49.71 26.00 15.71
C LYS A 4 48.27 25.56 15.96
N LYS A 5 47.54 25.28 14.88
CA LYS A 5 46.20 24.69 14.96
C LYS A 5 46.34 23.35 15.69
N GLY A 6 45.71 23.24 16.85
CA GLY A 6 45.79 22.06 17.70
C GLY A 6 45.16 20.83 17.04
N ILE A 7 45.48 19.63 17.55
CA ILE A 7 44.94 18.34 17.09
C ILE A 7 43.40 18.37 17.00
N ALA A 8 42.73 19.04 17.95
CA ALA A 8 41.28 19.24 17.95
C ALA A 8 40.74 19.92 16.68
N PHE A 9 41.48 20.86 16.08
CA PHE A 9 41.07 21.54 14.86
C PHE A 9 41.00 20.59 13.65
N TYR A 10 41.99 19.70 13.54
CA TYR A 10 42.04 18.71 12.46
C TYR A 10 41.00 17.60 12.68
N LEU A 11 40.77 17.19 13.93
CA LEU A 11 39.70 16.25 14.28
C LEU A 11 38.31 16.79 13.92
N VAL A 12 37.99 18.04 14.28
CA VAL A 12 36.70 18.66 13.94
C VAL A 12 36.51 18.76 12.42
N ARG A 13 37.56 19.14 11.67
CA ARG A 13 37.49 19.19 10.21
C ARG A 13 37.36 17.80 9.57
N GLY A 14 38.01 16.79 10.12
CA GLY A 14 37.85 15.40 9.71
C GLY A 14 36.42 14.90 9.92
N LEU A 15 35.85 15.12 11.10
CA LEU A 15 34.47 14.77 11.43
C LEU A 15 33.47 15.49 10.53
N LEU A 16 33.66 16.79 10.27
CA LEU A 16 32.82 17.55 9.35
C LEU A 16 32.89 17.00 7.91
N GLY A 17 34.09 16.61 7.45
CA GLY A 17 34.27 15.99 6.14
C GLY A 17 33.53 14.66 6.02
N ILE A 18 33.61 13.81 7.05
CA ILE A 18 32.85 12.55 7.12
C ILE A 18 31.34 12.82 7.11
N ALA A 19 30.86 13.79 7.90
CA ALA A 19 29.45 14.16 7.94
C ALA A 19 28.94 14.62 6.55
N ILE A 20 29.72 15.42 5.83
CA ILE A 20 29.39 15.83 4.46
C ILE A 20 29.32 14.64 3.51
N LEU A 21 30.27 13.70 3.59
CA LEU A 21 30.25 12.49 2.76
C LEU A 21 29.01 11.63 3.02
N VAL A 22 28.59 11.50 4.28
CA VAL A 22 27.36 10.80 4.66
C VAL A 22 26.12 11.51 4.13
N ILE A 23 26.06 12.85 4.22
CA ILE A 23 24.94 13.62 3.65
C ILE A 23 24.88 13.46 2.12
N LEU A 24 26.03 13.52 1.44
CA LEU A 24 26.12 13.33 0.00
C LEU A 24 25.72 11.91 -0.43
N SER A 25 26.08 10.88 0.35
CA SER A 25 25.68 9.51 0.04
C SER A 25 24.16 9.33 0.14
N PHE A 26 23.53 9.91 1.16
CA PHE A 26 22.06 9.94 1.24
C PHE A 26 21.45 10.73 0.09
N LEU A 27 22.00 11.91 -0.23
CA LEU A 27 21.51 12.73 -1.33
C LEU A 27 21.50 11.94 -2.65
N ILE A 28 22.53 11.15 -2.94
CA ILE A 28 22.58 10.30 -4.15
C ILE A 28 21.40 9.33 -4.20
N LEU A 29 21.00 8.73 -3.08
CA LEU A 29 19.82 7.85 -3.02
C LEU A 29 18.57 8.59 -3.50
N TYR A 30 18.35 9.82 -3.02
CA TYR A 30 17.20 10.64 -3.41
C TYR A 30 17.26 11.10 -4.87
N LEU A 31 18.43 11.49 -5.37
CA LEU A 31 18.60 11.97 -6.75
C LEU A 31 18.55 10.85 -7.78
N SER A 32 18.72 9.59 -7.35
CA SER A 32 18.62 8.41 -8.21
C SER A 32 17.17 8.12 -8.66
N VAL A 33 16.18 8.60 -7.91
CA VAL A 33 14.77 8.30 -8.16
C VAL A 33 14.27 8.99 -9.42
N PRO A 34 13.57 8.26 -10.31
CA PRO A 34 12.99 8.85 -11.50
C PRO A 34 11.87 9.84 -11.16
N SER A 35 11.71 10.84 -12.03
CA SER A 35 10.53 11.69 -11.99
C SER A 35 9.37 10.94 -12.63
N TYR A 36 8.26 10.86 -11.92
CA TYR A 36 7.00 10.32 -12.45
C TYR A 36 6.10 11.46 -12.96
N ARG A 37 5.25 11.11 -13.92
CA ARG A 37 4.01 11.84 -14.21
C ARG A 37 2.88 10.99 -13.67
N PHE A 38 2.04 11.60 -12.84
CA PHE A 38 0.82 10.97 -12.35
C PHE A 38 -0.32 11.43 -13.22
N GLU A 39 -1.08 10.50 -13.79
CA GLU A 39 -2.26 10.81 -14.58
C GLU A 39 -3.41 11.24 -13.66
N ASP A 40 -4.35 12.01 -14.19
CA ASP A 40 -5.51 12.40 -13.42
C ASP A 40 -6.38 11.16 -13.16
N PRO A 41 -6.79 10.92 -11.90
CA PRO A 41 -7.57 9.75 -11.55
C PRO A 41 -8.92 9.78 -12.26
N VAL A 42 -9.32 8.64 -12.81
CA VAL A 42 -10.61 8.46 -13.47
C VAL A 42 -11.33 7.34 -12.73
N ALA A 43 -12.48 7.65 -12.15
CA ALA A 43 -13.29 6.65 -11.46
C ALA A 43 -13.68 5.49 -12.40
N PHE A 44 -13.93 4.33 -11.80
CA PHE A 44 -14.44 3.17 -12.52
C PHE A 44 -15.71 3.52 -13.31
N HIS A 45 -15.82 3.00 -14.53
CA HIS A 45 -16.93 3.29 -15.42
C HIS A 45 -17.08 2.16 -16.44
N GLY A 46 -18.19 2.15 -17.16
CA GLY A 46 -18.48 1.16 -18.18
C GLY A 46 -19.72 0.32 -17.88
N GLY A 47 -20.12 -0.48 -18.87
CA GLY A 47 -21.35 -1.27 -18.82
C GLY A 47 -21.20 -2.64 -18.15
N PHE A 48 -19.98 -3.06 -17.81
CA PHE A 48 -19.74 -4.33 -17.12
C PHE A 48 -19.46 -4.10 -15.64
N ILE A 49 -19.86 -5.04 -14.80
CA ILE A 49 -19.50 -5.08 -13.37
C ILE A 49 -18.63 -6.30 -13.16
N TYR A 50 -17.41 -6.07 -12.69
CA TYR A 50 -16.50 -7.11 -12.25
C TYR A 50 -16.88 -7.56 -10.84
N ASN A 51 -17.27 -8.82 -10.68
CA ASN A 51 -17.43 -9.47 -9.39
C ASN A 51 -16.17 -10.31 -9.09
N PRO A 52 -15.41 -10.00 -8.02
CA PRO A 52 -14.20 -10.75 -7.71
C PRO A 52 -14.48 -12.14 -7.11
N TYR A 53 -15.68 -12.37 -6.58
CA TYR A 53 -16.05 -13.58 -5.86
C TYR A 53 -16.46 -14.71 -6.80
N LYS A 54 -15.93 -15.91 -6.54
CA LYS A 54 -16.39 -17.13 -7.23
C LYS A 54 -17.64 -17.68 -6.54
N SER A 55 -18.55 -18.24 -7.33
CA SER A 55 -19.95 -18.50 -6.97
C SER A 55 -20.21 -19.66 -5.98
N ASP A 56 -19.18 -20.25 -5.37
CA ASP A 56 -19.34 -21.49 -4.60
C ASP A 56 -18.63 -21.44 -3.25
N LYS A 57 -19.26 -22.11 -2.27
CA LYS A 57 -18.74 -22.33 -0.93
C LYS A 57 -17.63 -23.38 -0.99
N ASP A 58 -16.39 -22.94 -1.09
CA ASP A 58 -15.23 -23.79 -0.84
C ASP A 58 -14.53 -23.37 0.46
N ASN A 59 -13.67 -24.25 0.98
CA ASN A 59 -13.01 -24.09 2.27
C ASN A 59 -12.33 -22.71 2.39
N TRP A 60 -12.90 -21.84 3.22
CA TRP A 60 -12.29 -20.57 3.58
C TRP A 60 -11.13 -20.79 4.55
N HIS A 61 -9.96 -20.27 4.19
CA HIS A 61 -8.74 -20.32 5.00
C HIS A 61 -8.35 -18.94 5.50
N TYR A 62 -7.76 -18.93 6.69
CA TYR A 62 -7.42 -17.71 7.43
C TYR A 62 -5.91 -17.45 7.34
N TYR A 63 -5.56 -16.26 6.85
CA TYR A 63 -4.18 -15.82 6.67
C TYR A 63 -3.93 -14.51 7.43
N ASP A 64 -3.00 -14.56 8.38
CA ASP A 64 -2.40 -13.39 9.00
C ASP A 64 -0.99 -13.21 8.42
N PHE A 65 -0.85 -12.29 7.46
CA PHE A 65 0.41 -12.06 6.76
C PHE A 65 1.51 -11.43 7.62
N ARG A 66 1.23 -11.10 8.88
CA ARG A 66 2.21 -10.61 9.86
C ARG A 66 2.51 -11.61 10.98
N SER A 67 1.87 -12.79 10.98
CA SER A 67 2.13 -13.84 11.95
C SER A 67 3.56 -14.37 11.84
N ASP A 68 4.17 -14.75 12.96
CA ASP A 68 5.47 -15.45 12.95
C ASP A 68 5.39 -16.86 12.35
N THR A 69 4.20 -17.41 12.15
CA THR A 69 3.96 -18.75 11.60
C THR A 69 3.49 -18.73 10.14
N ILE A 70 3.51 -17.58 9.49
CA ILE A 70 3.04 -17.46 8.10
C ILE A 70 3.94 -18.21 7.09
N ASP A 71 5.21 -18.37 7.43
CA ASP A 71 6.20 -19.13 6.67
C ASP A 71 5.92 -20.65 6.73
N GLU A 72 5.42 -21.15 7.85
CA GLU A 72 4.94 -22.54 8.00
C GLU A 72 3.78 -22.85 7.04
N GLN A 73 3.03 -21.82 6.63
CA GLN A 73 1.96 -21.91 5.61
C GLN A 73 2.47 -21.71 4.18
N GLY A 74 3.79 -21.60 3.98
CA GLY A 74 4.42 -21.52 2.65
C GLY A 74 4.56 -20.11 2.08
N PHE A 75 4.35 -19.06 2.89
CA PHE A 75 4.43 -17.68 2.42
C PHE A 75 5.66 -16.96 2.94
N ASP A 76 6.51 -16.51 2.02
CA ASP A 76 7.60 -15.59 2.35
C ASP A 76 7.07 -14.16 2.46
N VAL A 77 7.02 -13.64 3.68
CA VAL A 77 6.59 -12.26 3.95
C VAL A 77 7.69 -11.46 4.66
N CYS A 78 7.87 -10.20 4.29
CA CYS A 78 8.67 -9.28 5.10
C CYS A 78 8.13 -7.85 5.04
N GLU A 79 8.36 -7.11 6.13
CA GLU A 79 8.16 -5.67 6.15
C GLU A 79 9.37 -4.96 5.52
N TYR A 80 9.10 -4.07 4.59
CA TYR A 80 10.08 -3.16 4.02
C TYR A 80 9.73 -1.71 4.34
N GLY A 81 10.76 -0.96 4.67
CA GLY A 81 10.68 0.47 4.90
C GLY A 81 11.35 0.84 6.22
N TYR A 82 12.19 1.86 6.23
CA TYR A 82 12.81 2.42 7.43
C TYR A 82 13.10 3.90 7.22
N GLY A 83 12.79 4.73 8.21
CA GLY A 83 13.08 6.16 8.13
C GLY A 83 12.05 7.03 8.84
N LEU A 84 12.34 8.33 8.85
CA LEU A 84 11.51 9.33 9.52
C LEU A 84 10.13 9.49 8.88
N SER A 85 9.95 9.12 7.60
CA SER A 85 8.65 9.17 6.92
C SER A 85 7.67 8.10 7.39
N LYS A 86 8.12 7.09 8.16
CA LYS A 86 7.32 5.94 8.61
C LYS A 86 6.58 5.21 7.48
N THR A 87 7.03 5.36 6.23
CA THR A 87 6.49 4.64 5.07
C THR A 87 6.86 3.16 5.21
N ARG A 88 5.86 2.28 5.12
CA ARG A 88 6.00 0.84 5.27
C ARG A 88 5.28 0.10 4.14
N TYR A 89 5.84 -1.04 3.78
CA TYR A 89 5.30 -1.95 2.79
C TYR A 89 5.37 -3.37 3.35
N LEU A 90 4.28 -4.11 3.26
CA LEU A 90 4.29 -5.55 3.49
C LEU A 90 4.57 -6.22 2.13
N CYS A 91 5.72 -6.90 2.04
CA CYS A 91 6.15 -7.60 0.84
C CYS A 91 5.78 -9.08 0.96
N ILE A 92 4.73 -9.50 0.24
CA ILE A 92 4.23 -10.88 0.25
C ILE A 92 4.76 -11.63 -0.98
N GLY A 93 5.19 -12.88 -0.80
CA GLY A 93 5.80 -13.72 -1.83
C GLY A 93 7.16 -13.19 -2.26
N THR A 94 8.00 -12.81 -1.30
CA THR A 94 9.29 -12.18 -1.54
C THR A 94 10.40 -13.20 -1.82
N LYS A 95 11.24 -12.93 -2.82
CA LYS A 95 12.44 -13.74 -3.12
C LYS A 95 13.71 -13.18 -2.48
N ASP A 96 13.71 -11.90 -2.13
CA ASP A 96 14.89 -11.19 -1.61
C ASP A 96 14.47 -9.89 -0.90
N LYS A 97 15.12 -9.59 0.22
CA LYS A 97 14.88 -8.35 0.96
C LYS A 97 15.60 -7.19 0.28
N ARG A 98 14.87 -6.17 -0.16
CA ARG A 98 15.47 -4.91 -0.60
C ARG A 98 16.13 -4.22 0.60
N LYS A 99 17.40 -3.83 0.47
CA LYS A 99 18.21 -3.28 1.58
C LYS A 99 18.27 -1.76 1.65
N ILE A 100 17.90 -1.07 0.57
CA ILE A 100 18.06 0.38 0.44
C ILE A 100 16.68 1.02 0.50
N ASP A 101 16.43 1.88 1.48
CA ASP A 101 15.27 2.77 1.58
C ASP A 101 15.72 4.23 1.89
N TYR A 102 14.76 5.15 2.01
CA TYR A 102 14.97 6.57 2.20
C TYR A 102 14.86 6.98 3.68
N PRO A 103 15.97 7.32 4.35
CA PRO A 103 15.99 7.53 5.81
C PRO A 103 15.24 8.77 6.31
N PHE A 104 15.01 9.76 5.45
CA PHE A 104 14.36 11.03 5.79
C PHE A 104 12.94 11.13 5.20
N PHE A 105 12.67 12.13 4.35
CA PHE A 105 11.35 12.43 3.83
C PHE A 105 11.07 11.75 2.49
N GLN A 106 9.88 11.17 2.34
CA GLN A 106 9.42 10.56 1.09
C GLN A 106 8.20 11.32 0.54
N ASN A 107 8.39 12.04 -0.57
CA ASN A 107 7.31 12.42 -1.49
C ASN A 107 6.78 11.22 -2.31
N ILE A 108 5.72 11.47 -3.09
CA ILE A 108 5.03 10.45 -3.89
C ILE A 108 5.92 9.75 -4.94
N HIS A 109 6.95 10.40 -5.49
CA HIS A 109 7.86 9.76 -6.45
C HIS A 109 8.71 8.67 -5.80
N TYR A 110 9.19 8.90 -4.57
CA TYR A 110 9.94 7.88 -3.82
C TYR A 110 9.04 6.71 -3.45
N LYS A 111 7.79 7.00 -3.07
CA LYS A 111 6.80 5.98 -2.72
C LYS A 111 6.42 5.12 -3.93
N GLN A 112 6.16 5.74 -5.08
CA GLN A 112 5.90 5.01 -6.32
C GLN A 112 7.11 4.19 -6.74
N PHE A 113 8.30 4.76 -6.69
CA PHE A 113 9.52 4.04 -7.02
C PHE A 113 9.77 2.85 -6.09
N ASN A 114 9.46 3.00 -4.80
CA ASN A 114 9.49 1.87 -3.86
C ASN A 114 8.51 0.77 -4.27
N ILE A 115 7.27 1.09 -4.63
CA ILE A 115 6.30 0.10 -5.14
C ILE A 115 6.88 -0.61 -6.37
N ASP A 116 7.30 0.15 -7.39
CA ASP A 116 7.82 -0.42 -8.65
C ASP A 116 9.05 -1.31 -8.46
N GLU A 117 9.97 -0.94 -7.55
CA GLU A 117 11.17 -1.73 -7.28
C GLU A 117 10.88 -2.96 -6.42
N LEU A 118 9.97 -2.86 -5.45
CA LEU A 118 9.61 -3.99 -4.60
C LEU A 118 8.85 -5.06 -5.39
N GLN A 119 7.95 -4.69 -6.29
CA GLN A 119 7.21 -5.64 -7.12
C GLN A 119 8.08 -6.46 -8.07
N LYS A 120 9.31 -6.03 -8.34
CA LYS A 120 10.28 -6.85 -9.08
C LYS A 120 10.84 -8.00 -8.23
N LYS A 121 10.68 -7.95 -6.91
CA LYS A 121 11.27 -8.86 -5.92
C LYS A 121 10.24 -9.64 -5.11
N CYS A 122 9.01 -9.15 -5.01
CA CYS A 122 7.90 -9.81 -4.32
C CYS A 122 6.66 -9.87 -5.20
N ARG A 123 5.75 -10.80 -4.90
CA ARG A 123 4.47 -10.91 -5.60
C ARG A 123 3.61 -9.67 -5.37
N PHE A 124 3.52 -9.22 -4.12
CA PHE A 124 2.77 -8.03 -3.75
C PHE A 124 3.62 -7.08 -2.92
N ALA A 125 3.69 -5.81 -3.36
CA ALA A 125 4.21 -4.72 -2.54
C ALA A 125 3.00 -3.95 -1.98
N VAL A 126 2.62 -4.28 -0.75
CA VAL A 126 1.39 -3.81 -0.12
C VAL A 126 1.69 -2.58 0.73
N PRO A 127 1.12 -1.38 0.46
CA PRO A 127 1.23 -0.27 1.39
C PRO A 127 0.66 -0.66 2.76
N ALA A 128 1.45 -0.47 3.80
CA ALA A 128 1.18 -0.92 5.17
C ALA A 128 1.31 0.25 6.16
N TYR A 129 0.64 0.16 7.32
CA TYR A 129 0.56 1.24 8.33
C TYR A 129 0.31 2.60 7.67
N ILE A 130 -0.70 2.63 6.81
CA ILE A 130 -0.80 3.60 5.73
C ILE A 130 -0.99 5.02 6.28
N ASP A 131 -1.75 5.15 7.36
CA ASP A 131 -1.98 6.39 8.10
C ASP A 131 -0.70 7.01 8.68
N LYS A 132 0.34 6.21 8.96
CA LYS A 132 1.64 6.69 9.48
C LYS A 132 2.53 7.28 8.39
N GLY A 133 2.50 6.71 7.18
CA GLY A 133 3.51 6.96 6.14
C GLY A 133 3.00 7.51 4.82
N PHE A 134 1.70 7.42 4.56
CA PHE A 134 1.06 7.83 3.32
C PHE A 134 0.00 8.90 3.58
N LYS A 135 -0.16 9.80 2.62
CA LYS A 135 -1.26 10.78 2.63
C LYS A 135 -2.46 10.17 1.92
N LEU A 136 -3.67 10.44 2.41
CA LEU A 136 -4.91 9.97 1.80
C LEU A 136 -4.93 10.19 0.28
N ARG A 137 -4.73 11.44 -0.15
CA ARG A 137 -4.67 11.84 -1.57
C ARG A 137 -3.58 11.18 -2.42
N GLU A 138 -2.62 10.46 -1.82
CA GLU A 138 -1.63 9.72 -2.61
C GLU A 138 -2.23 8.42 -3.16
N MET A 139 -3.26 7.87 -2.50
CA MET A 139 -3.90 6.60 -2.91
C MET A 139 -4.52 6.67 -4.29
N ARG A 140 -5.02 7.85 -4.70
CA ARG A 140 -5.58 8.06 -6.05
C ARG A 140 -4.53 8.19 -7.16
N TYR A 141 -3.23 8.23 -6.84
CA TYR A 141 -2.16 8.46 -7.82
C TYR A 141 -1.11 7.35 -7.83
N LEU A 142 -0.86 6.74 -6.67
CA LEU A 142 0.02 5.58 -6.61
C LEU A 142 -0.55 4.48 -7.49
N SER A 143 0.33 3.77 -8.17
CA SER A 143 0.00 2.76 -9.17
C SER A 143 0.68 1.45 -8.83
N HIS A 144 0.20 0.39 -9.47
CA HIS A 144 0.73 -0.97 -9.47
C HIS A 144 0.58 -1.76 -8.17
N TYR A 145 0.22 -1.16 -7.03
CA TYR A 145 -0.11 -1.95 -5.84
C TYR A 145 -1.51 -2.59 -5.96
N ARG A 146 -1.59 -3.90 -5.71
CA ARG A 146 -2.83 -4.68 -5.84
C ARG A 146 -3.58 -4.85 -4.52
N LEU A 147 -2.86 -4.86 -3.41
CA LEU A 147 -3.39 -5.06 -2.07
C LEU A 147 -3.13 -3.81 -1.24
N LEU A 148 -4.00 -3.57 -0.26
CA LEU A 148 -3.85 -2.53 0.75
C LEU A 148 -4.10 -3.11 2.13
N GLU A 149 -3.15 -2.95 3.03
CA GLU A 149 -3.32 -3.37 4.42
C GLU A 149 -4.08 -2.30 5.20
N ALA A 150 -5.38 -2.21 4.92
CA ALA A 150 -6.26 -1.22 5.51
C ALA A 150 -6.61 -1.53 6.98
N LEU A 151 -6.43 -2.77 7.42
CA LEU A 151 -6.78 -3.20 8.78
C LEU A 151 -5.61 -3.94 9.44
N ASN A 152 -5.17 -3.41 10.57
CA ASN A 152 -4.27 -4.09 11.48
C ASN A 152 -4.38 -3.47 12.88
N ALA A 153 -3.74 -4.08 13.88
CA ALA A 153 -3.77 -3.65 15.28
C ALA A 153 -3.44 -2.16 15.48
N ASP A 154 -2.61 -1.59 14.61
CA ASP A 154 -2.10 -0.23 14.71
C ASP A 154 -2.77 0.77 13.77
N CYS A 155 -3.62 0.31 12.84
CA CYS A 155 -4.10 1.13 11.71
C CYS A 155 -5.42 0.58 11.16
N GLN A 156 -6.48 1.40 11.27
CA GLN A 156 -7.78 1.22 10.61
C GLN A 156 -7.95 2.31 9.56
N ALA A 157 -7.58 2.02 8.32
CA ALA A 157 -7.47 2.97 7.21
C ALA A 157 -8.44 2.64 6.07
N VAL A 158 -9.67 2.25 6.39
CA VAL A 158 -10.74 1.96 5.39
C VAL A 158 -10.98 3.17 4.47
N ASN A 159 -10.86 4.40 4.99
CA ASN A 159 -10.95 5.61 4.18
C ASN A 159 -9.85 5.73 3.11
N TYR A 160 -8.65 5.18 3.34
CA TYR A 160 -7.59 5.11 2.31
C TYR A 160 -7.94 4.12 1.22
N TRP A 161 -8.60 3.02 1.59
CA TRP A 161 -9.12 2.05 0.63
C TRP A 161 -10.22 2.68 -0.25
N ASP A 162 -11.18 3.36 0.36
CA ASP A 162 -12.23 4.08 -0.36
C ASP A 162 -11.67 5.19 -1.26
N GLU A 163 -10.65 5.94 -0.82
CA GLU A 163 -10.00 6.97 -1.64
C GLU A 163 -9.37 6.36 -2.91
N ALA A 164 -8.74 5.18 -2.80
CA ALA A 164 -8.19 4.47 -3.94
C ALA A 164 -9.30 4.03 -4.91
N LEU A 165 -10.32 3.32 -4.40
CA LEU A 165 -11.44 2.80 -5.19
C LEU A 165 -12.23 3.91 -5.89
N SER A 166 -12.49 5.02 -5.19
CA SER A 166 -13.26 6.16 -5.72
C SER A 166 -12.60 6.82 -6.94
N HIS A 167 -11.30 6.62 -7.09
CA HIS A 167 -10.47 7.23 -8.12
C HIS A 167 -9.98 6.23 -9.17
N GLY A 168 -10.61 5.05 -9.24
CA GLY A 168 -10.32 4.04 -10.26
C GLY A 168 -9.09 3.18 -9.99
N VAL A 169 -8.58 3.20 -8.76
CA VAL A 169 -7.46 2.34 -8.34
C VAL A 169 -8.05 1.04 -7.84
N ARG A 170 -7.92 -0.03 -8.63
CA ARG A 170 -8.36 -1.36 -8.18
C ARG A 170 -7.38 -1.89 -7.16
N VAL A 171 -7.87 -2.01 -5.94
CA VAL A 171 -7.10 -2.53 -4.82
C VAL A 171 -7.99 -3.34 -3.88
N ASN A 172 -7.47 -4.49 -3.46
CA ASN A 172 -8.16 -5.39 -2.54
C ASN A 172 -7.67 -5.17 -1.12
N ILE A 173 -8.57 -5.33 -0.15
CA ILE A 173 -8.24 -5.21 1.26
C ILE A 173 -7.50 -6.46 1.74
N ILE A 174 -6.50 -6.27 2.59
CA ILE A 174 -6.00 -7.31 3.48
C ILE A 174 -6.03 -6.81 4.92
N ALA A 175 -6.11 -7.76 5.84
CA ALA A 175 -6.10 -7.55 7.27
C ALA A 175 -5.13 -8.52 7.95
N SER A 176 -4.28 -7.97 8.82
CA SER A 176 -3.24 -8.74 9.52
C SER A 176 -3.10 -8.25 10.96
N CYS A 177 -3.01 -9.15 11.92
CA CYS A 177 -2.89 -8.77 13.32
C CYS A 177 -1.43 -8.76 13.80
N GLY A 178 -0.64 -9.72 13.32
CA GLY A 178 0.64 -10.07 13.92
C GLY A 178 0.46 -10.70 15.31
N ASN A 179 1.56 -10.90 16.05
CA ASN A 179 1.54 -11.74 17.26
C ASN A 179 1.07 -11.03 18.53
N ASN A 180 0.87 -9.71 18.50
CA ASN A 180 0.53 -8.89 19.67
C ASN A 180 -0.93 -8.39 19.62
N ALA A 181 -1.88 -9.28 19.37
CA ALA A 181 -3.28 -8.88 19.27
C ALA A 181 -3.88 -8.51 20.64
N GLU A 182 -4.44 -7.30 20.73
CA GLU A 182 -5.32 -6.83 21.82
C GLU A 182 -6.75 -7.43 21.66
N ASP A 183 -7.75 -6.75 22.24
CA ASP A 183 -9.17 -7.15 22.26
C ASP A 183 -9.78 -7.36 20.86
N VAL A 184 -9.29 -6.65 19.82
CA VAL A 184 -9.72 -6.81 18.41
C VAL A 184 -8.60 -7.42 17.58
N LYS A 185 -8.93 -8.50 16.87
CA LYS A 185 -8.03 -9.24 15.97
C LYS A 185 -8.39 -8.99 14.51
N TYR A 186 -7.42 -9.22 13.63
CA TYR A 186 -7.54 -8.98 12.19
C TYR A 186 -7.05 -10.16 11.39
N VAL A 187 -7.77 -10.56 10.35
CA VAL A 187 -7.37 -11.69 9.50
C VAL A 187 -7.91 -11.55 8.09
N THR A 188 -7.14 -12.02 7.11
CA THR A 188 -7.57 -12.13 5.71
C THR A 188 -8.10 -13.53 5.46
N VAL A 189 -9.23 -13.65 4.78
CA VAL A 189 -9.86 -14.93 4.47
C VAL A 189 -9.83 -15.17 2.97
N VAL A 190 -9.39 -16.35 2.55
CA VAL A 190 -9.18 -16.71 1.14
C VAL A 190 -9.72 -18.12 0.90
N ASN A 191 -10.41 -18.31 -0.21
CA ASN A 191 -10.95 -19.61 -0.61
C ASN A 191 -9.93 -20.42 -1.41
N ALA A 192 -8.78 -20.70 -0.78
CA ALA A 192 -7.70 -21.51 -1.34
C ALA A 192 -6.71 -21.88 -0.22
N GLU A 193 -6.10 -23.06 -0.32
CA GLU A 193 -4.97 -23.47 0.53
C GLU A 193 -3.62 -23.38 -0.19
N GLU A 194 -3.61 -23.70 -1.49
CA GLU A 194 -2.39 -23.77 -2.29
C GLU A 194 -1.86 -22.35 -2.54
N VAL A 195 -0.56 -22.15 -2.32
CA VAL A 195 0.08 -20.83 -2.26
C VAL A 195 -0.16 -20.01 -3.54
N ASP A 196 0.00 -20.61 -4.73
CA ASP A 196 -0.23 -19.88 -5.98
C ASP A 196 -1.72 -19.53 -6.17
N SER A 197 -2.62 -20.41 -5.72
CA SER A 197 -4.07 -20.18 -5.71
C SER A 197 -4.47 -19.07 -4.73
N VAL A 198 -3.83 -18.98 -3.56
CA VAL A 198 -4.00 -17.88 -2.62
C VAL A 198 -3.52 -16.56 -3.23
N TYR A 199 -2.36 -16.56 -3.90
CA TYR A 199 -1.91 -15.37 -4.63
C TYR A 199 -2.88 -14.97 -5.75
N ALA A 200 -3.42 -15.94 -6.49
CA ALA A 200 -4.41 -15.65 -7.54
C ALA A 200 -5.70 -15.05 -6.95
N ALA A 201 -6.17 -15.56 -5.81
CA ALA A 201 -7.35 -15.06 -5.13
C ALA A 201 -7.15 -13.66 -4.55
N LEU A 202 -6.00 -13.39 -3.91
CA LEU A 202 -5.63 -12.03 -3.47
C LEU A 202 -5.55 -11.05 -4.64
N GLU A 203 -4.97 -11.48 -5.77
CA GLU A 203 -4.88 -10.66 -6.99
C GLU A 203 -6.26 -10.35 -7.58
N SER A 204 -7.15 -11.35 -7.66
CA SER A 204 -8.50 -11.16 -8.18
C SER A 204 -9.41 -10.41 -7.20
N GLY A 205 -9.16 -10.52 -5.91
CA GLY A 205 -10.04 -10.03 -4.85
C GLY A 205 -11.05 -11.06 -4.36
N ASP A 206 -10.86 -12.34 -4.70
CA ASP A 206 -11.64 -13.48 -4.23
C ASP A 206 -11.22 -13.84 -2.79
N SER A 207 -11.33 -12.81 -1.94
CA SER A 207 -10.91 -12.78 -0.55
C SER A 207 -11.74 -11.73 0.18
N TYR A 208 -11.65 -11.75 1.51
CA TYR A 208 -12.24 -10.72 2.35
C TYR A 208 -11.46 -10.60 3.65
N ALA A 209 -11.80 -9.60 4.47
CA ALA A 209 -11.11 -9.32 5.70
C ALA A 209 -12.06 -9.29 6.89
N PHE A 210 -11.54 -9.64 8.07
CA PHE A 210 -12.23 -9.49 9.34
C PHE A 210 -11.51 -8.54 10.28
N ALA A 211 -12.30 -7.81 11.07
CA ALA A 211 -11.95 -7.33 12.39
C ALA A 211 -12.87 -8.04 13.40
N TYR A 212 -12.34 -8.75 14.39
CA TYR A 212 -13.14 -9.67 15.21
C TYR A 212 -12.70 -9.73 16.68
N GLN A 213 -13.64 -10.08 17.56
CA GLN A 213 -13.42 -10.20 19.02
C GLN A 213 -13.75 -11.60 19.59
N ARG A 214 -14.19 -12.52 18.73
CA ARG A 214 -14.52 -13.91 19.08
C ARG A 214 -13.40 -14.90 18.72
N ASP A 215 -13.61 -16.19 19.00
CA ASP A 215 -12.73 -17.23 18.49
C ASP A 215 -12.80 -17.25 16.96
N ILE A 216 -11.65 -17.44 16.30
CA ILE A 216 -11.55 -17.47 14.83
C ILE A 216 -12.40 -18.59 14.22
N LYS A 217 -12.64 -19.68 14.97
CA LYS A 217 -13.48 -20.81 14.55
C LYS A 217 -14.97 -20.49 14.53
N ASP A 218 -15.38 -19.47 15.27
CA ASP A 218 -16.77 -19.03 15.40
C ASP A 218 -17.08 -17.84 14.47
N LEU A 219 -16.18 -17.51 13.55
CA LEU A 219 -16.40 -16.45 12.57
C LEU A 219 -17.45 -16.87 11.54
N PRO A 220 -18.35 -15.93 11.16
CA PRO A 220 -19.35 -16.19 10.14
C PRO A 220 -18.70 -16.42 8.77
N ALA A 221 -19.19 -17.40 8.02
CA ALA A 221 -18.70 -17.69 6.68
C ALA A 221 -19.46 -16.83 5.64
N LEU A 222 -18.75 -16.43 4.59
CA LEU A 222 -19.37 -15.93 3.37
C LEU A 222 -19.85 -17.13 2.54
N ASP A 223 -21.17 -17.24 2.33
CA ASP A 223 -21.72 -18.34 1.54
C ASP A 223 -21.60 -18.04 0.04
N PHE A 224 -21.98 -16.84 -0.39
CA PHE A 224 -21.76 -16.38 -1.77
C PHE A 224 -21.89 -14.87 -1.92
N VAL A 225 -21.35 -14.36 -3.03
CA VAL A 225 -21.67 -13.05 -3.61
C VAL A 225 -21.96 -13.26 -5.09
N HIS A 226 -23.25 -13.17 -5.45
CA HIS A 226 -23.72 -13.38 -6.81
C HIS A 226 -24.08 -12.05 -7.46
N LEU A 227 -23.84 -11.93 -8.76
CA LEU A 227 -24.23 -10.78 -9.57
C LEU A 227 -25.16 -11.29 -10.69
N ASP A 228 -26.41 -10.83 -10.66
CA ASP A 228 -27.39 -11.07 -11.73
C ASP A 228 -27.80 -9.72 -12.36
N GLY A 229 -27.41 -9.53 -13.62
CA GLY A 229 -27.46 -8.22 -14.28
C GLY A 229 -26.67 -7.18 -13.49
N ASP A 230 -27.39 -6.18 -12.97
CA ASP A 230 -26.83 -5.10 -12.15
C ASP A 230 -27.10 -5.29 -10.64
N THR A 231 -27.71 -6.41 -10.24
CA THR A 231 -28.04 -6.67 -8.83
C THR A 231 -27.03 -7.62 -8.21
N VAL A 232 -26.29 -7.11 -7.23
CA VAL A 232 -25.47 -7.95 -6.36
C VAL A 232 -26.32 -8.50 -5.23
N THR A 233 -26.18 -9.78 -4.93
CA THR A 233 -26.77 -10.44 -3.76
C THR A 233 -25.69 -11.19 -3.01
N LEU A 234 -25.62 -11.00 -1.70
CA LEU A 234 -24.69 -11.69 -0.83
C LEU A 234 -25.43 -12.45 0.27
N GLN A 235 -24.82 -13.53 0.75
CA GLN A 235 -25.31 -14.31 1.87
C GLN A 235 -24.16 -14.72 2.80
N VAL A 236 -24.43 -14.68 4.10
CA VAL A 236 -23.54 -15.14 5.17
C VAL A 236 -24.21 -16.19 6.05
N SER A 237 -23.40 -17.00 6.74
CA SER A 237 -23.89 -18.11 7.56
C SER A 237 -24.51 -17.72 8.91
N GLU A 238 -24.32 -16.46 9.33
CA GLU A 238 -24.85 -15.90 10.57
C GLU A 238 -25.51 -14.57 10.25
N LYS A 239 -26.57 -14.25 10.98
CA LYS A 239 -27.29 -12.99 10.84
C LYS A 239 -26.38 -11.81 11.19
N ALA A 240 -26.19 -10.90 10.24
CA ALA A 240 -25.51 -9.64 10.51
C ALA A 240 -26.51 -8.65 11.11
N ALA A 241 -26.07 -7.91 12.14
CA ALA A 241 -26.83 -6.82 12.72
C ALA A 241 -27.11 -5.73 11.67
N VAL A 242 -26.10 -5.43 10.83
CA VAL A 242 -26.22 -4.53 9.68
C VAL A 242 -25.32 -4.99 8.54
N ILE A 243 -25.87 -5.08 7.34
CA ILE A 243 -25.15 -5.23 6.06
C ILE A 243 -25.22 -3.89 5.34
N ARG A 244 -24.08 -3.27 5.06
CA ARG A 244 -23.98 -1.98 4.35
C ARG A 244 -23.39 -2.18 2.97
N PHE A 245 -24.03 -1.57 1.97
CA PHE A 245 -23.42 -1.38 0.66
C PHE A 245 -22.81 0.02 0.59
N VAL A 246 -21.53 0.09 0.25
CA VAL A 246 -20.73 1.33 0.29
C VAL A 246 -20.17 1.60 -1.09
N GLY A 247 -20.40 2.81 -1.58
CA GLY A 247 -19.92 3.30 -2.87
C GLY A 247 -18.92 4.45 -2.71
N GLN A 248 -18.93 5.36 -3.68
CA GLN A 248 -17.88 6.36 -3.89
C GLN A 248 -17.68 7.23 -2.64
N ASN A 249 -16.42 7.48 -2.33
CA ASN A 249 -15.93 8.22 -1.16
C ASN A 249 -16.35 7.60 0.18
N GLY A 250 -16.59 6.29 0.20
CA GLY A 250 -17.04 5.59 1.41
C GLY A 250 -18.49 5.90 1.80
N VAL A 251 -19.30 6.40 0.86
CA VAL A 251 -20.70 6.74 1.14
C VAL A 251 -21.54 5.47 1.16
N VAL A 252 -22.26 5.25 2.26
CA VAL A 252 -23.25 4.17 2.38
C VAL A 252 -24.40 4.45 1.40
N LYS A 253 -24.62 3.52 0.47
CA LYS A 253 -25.67 3.56 -0.54
C LYS A 253 -26.96 2.93 -0.07
N ASP A 254 -26.84 1.83 0.67
CA ASP A 254 -27.98 1.13 1.27
C ASP A 254 -27.54 0.34 2.51
N SER A 255 -28.50 -0.07 3.33
CA SER A 255 -28.26 -0.92 4.50
C SER A 255 -29.45 -1.84 4.78
N VAL A 256 -29.15 -3.11 5.02
CA VAL A 256 -30.10 -4.12 5.47
C VAL A 256 -29.76 -4.47 6.92
N VAL A 257 -30.74 -4.43 7.80
CA VAL A 257 -30.54 -4.74 9.22
C VAL A 257 -31.02 -6.15 9.54
N ASP A 258 -30.38 -6.78 10.52
CA ASP A 258 -30.81 -8.04 11.12
C ASP A 258 -31.15 -9.10 10.04
N SER A 259 -30.16 -9.44 9.21
CA SER A 259 -30.33 -10.33 8.05
C SER A 259 -29.06 -11.14 7.73
N GLU A 260 -29.26 -12.34 7.18
CA GLU A 260 -28.20 -13.21 6.63
C GLU A 260 -27.97 -12.94 5.13
N THR A 261 -28.91 -12.24 4.48
CA THR A 261 -28.89 -11.98 3.04
C THR A 261 -29.19 -10.51 2.77
N ALA A 262 -28.51 -9.93 1.78
CA ALA A 262 -28.79 -8.59 1.30
C ALA A 262 -28.54 -8.49 -0.20
N SER A 263 -29.29 -7.61 -0.86
CA SER A 263 -29.13 -7.32 -2.27
C SER A 263 -29.04 -5.81 -2.50
N TYR A 264 -28.29 -5.42 -3.53
CA TYR A 264 -28.20 -4.04 -3.98
C TYR A 264 -28.16 -3.99 -5.50
N CYS A 265 -28.99 -3.12 -6.09
CA CYS A 265 -28.99 -2.87 -7.53
C CYS A 265 -28.08 -1.67 -7.81
N PHE A 266 -27.05 -1.86 -8.63
CA PHE A 266 -26.11 -0.80 -9.02
C PHE A 266 -26.85 0.35 -9.70
N ALA A 267 -26.72 1.55 -9.13
CA ALA A 267 -27.17 2.76 -9.79
C ALA A 267 -26.29 3.07 -11.02
N PRO A 268 -26.81 3.80 -12.02
CA PRO A 268 -26.04 4.13 -13.23
C PRO A 268 -24.74 4.91 -12.96
N ASP A 269 -24.69 5.66 -11.85
CA ASP A 269 -23.56 6.48 -11.42
C ASP A 269 -22.63 5.77 -10.40
N ASP A 270 -23.00 4.60 -9.89
CA ASP A 270 -22.14 3.83 -9.01
C ASP A 270 -20.91 3.33 -9.77
N THR A 271 -19.71 3.68 -9.30
CA THR A 271 -18.45 3.27 -9.93
C THR A 271 -17.92 1.96 -9.36
N TYR A 272 -18.17 1.73 -8.08
CA TYR A 272 -17.94 0.50 -7.33
C TYR A 272 -18.96 0.37 -6.21
N ILE A 273 -19.16 -0.87 -5.74
CA ILE A 273 -19.87 -1.18 -4.50
C ILE A 273 -19.06 -2.23 -3.74
N ARG A 274 -18.76 -1.95 -2.48
CA ARG A 274 -18.26 -2.94 -1.51
C ARG A 274 -19.29 -3.18 -0.43
N ALA A 275 -19.18 -4.30 0.27
CA ALA A 275 -20.05 -4.58 1.42
C ALA A 275 -19.26 -4.62 2.73
N GLU A 276 -19.90 -4.14 3.79
CA GLU A 276 -19.43 -4.22 5.17
C GLU A 276 -20.54 -4.83 6.01
N LEU A 277 -20.26 -5.91 6.73
CA LEU A 277 -21.22 -6.60 7.57
C LEU A 277 -20.78 -6.49 9.03
N VAL A 278 -21.64 -5.94 9.88
CA VAL A 278 -21.42 -5.82 11.32
C VAL A 278 -22.30 -6.85 12.02
N PHE A 279 -21.70 -7.66 12.90
CA PHE A 279 -22.36 -8.67 13.72
C PHE A 279 -22.60 -8.13 15.14
N ASP A 280 -23.49 -8.78 15.90
CA ASP A 280 -23.96 -8.29 17.21
C ASP A 280 -22.86 -8.13 18.26
N ASP A 281 -21.78 -8.90 18.14
CA ASP A 281 -20.62 -8.83 19.04
C ASP A 281 -19.55 -7.81 18.62
N GLY A 282 -19.83 -7.01 17.58
CA GLY A 282 -18.90 -6.02 17.05
C GLY A 282 -17.88 -6.59 16.06
N THR A 283 -17.94 -7.88 15.70
CA THR A 283 -17.18 -8.43 14.56
C THR A 283 -17.63 -7.74 13.28
N VAL A 284 -16.69 -7.43 12.39
CA VAL A 284 -16.94 -6.78 11.10
C VAL A 284 -16.26 -7.55 9.97
N MET A 285 -17.04 -7.94 8.97
CA MET A 285 -16.58 -8.53 7.71
C MET A 285 -16.52 -7.45 6.61
N TYR A 286 -15.40 -7.35 5.92
CA TYR A 286 -15.16 -6.40 4.83
C TYR A 286 -14.97 -7.16 3.51
N LEU A 287 -15.93 -7.02 2.60
CA LEU A 287 -15.88 -7.60 1.27
C LEU A 287 -15.20 -6.66 0.28
N ASN A 288 -14.33 -7.19 -0.56
CA ASN A 288 -13.76 -6.52 -1.73
C ASN A 288 -14.85 -5.97 -2.66
N ALA A 289 -14.50 -4.88 -3.35
CA ALA A 289 -15.45 -4.15 -4.16
C ALA A 289 -15.76 -4.85 -5.49
N LEU A 290 -17.03 -4.82 -5.88
CA LEU A 290 -17.47 -5.02 -7.25
C LEU A 290 -17.28 -3.71 -8.02
N LEU A 291 -16.68 -3.77 -9.22
CA LEU A 291 -16.17 -2.59 -9.93
C LEU A 291 -16.79 -2.46 -11.31
N ARG A 292 -17.19 -1.24 -11.72
CA ARG A 292 -17.53 -0.99 -13.13
C ARG A 292 -16.28 -1.03 -14.01
N HIS A 293 -16.40 -1.58 -15.21
CA HIS A 293 -15.32 -1.61 -16.18
C HIS A 293 -15.84 -1.52 -17.62
N PRO A 294 -15.08 -0.90 -18.56
CA PRO A 294 -15.49 -0.78 -19.96
C PRO A 294 -15.46 -2.10 -20.74
N TYR A 295 -14.71 -3.10 -20.28
CA TYR A 295 -14.48 -4.36 -21.01
C TYR A 295 -14.78 -5.59 -20.13
N GLN A 296 -15.09 -6.72 -20.78
CA GLN A 296 -15.30 -8.03 -20.12
C GLN A 296 -14.06 -8.57 -19.40
N TYR A 297 -12.86 -8.14 -19.80
CA TYR A 297 -11.61 -8.42 -19.09
C TYR A 297 -11.10 -7.12 -18.45
N TYR A 298 -10.61 -7.23 -17.22
CA TYR A 298 -10.13 -6.09 -16.44
C TYR A 298 -8.62 -5.91 -16.60
N PHE A 299 -8.13 -4.68 -16.69
CA PHE A 299 -6.70 -4.35 -16.57
C PHE A 299 -6.50 -3.13 -15.69
N ASP A 300 -5.37 -3.03 -15.00
CA ASP A 300 -5.10 -1.83 -14.21
C ASP A 300 -4.57 -0.70 -15.09
N PRO A 301 -5.15 0.50 -14.99
CA PRO A 301 -4.58 1.66 -15.64
C PRO A 301 -3.21 1.95 -15.00
N ASN A 302 -2.22 2.23 -15.85
CA ASN A 302 -0.92 2.69 -15.37
C ASN A 302 -0.99 4.20 -15.08
N MET A 303 -1.27 4.56 -13.83
CA MET A 303 -1.42 5.96 -13.43
C MET A 303 -0.10 6.67 -13.16
N ALA A 304 1.03 5.94 -13.11
CA ALA A 304 2.33 6.50 -12.76
C ALA A 304 3.40 6.15 -13.80
N VAL A 305 3.68 7.10 -14.69
CA VAL A 305 4.59 6.90 -15.82
C VAL A 305 5.93 7.59 -15.58
N VAL A 306 7.02 6.85 -15.72
CA VAL A 306 8.38 7.41 -15.61
C VAL A 306 8.67 8.38 -16.75
N MET A 307 8.95 9.64 -16.41
CA MET A 307 9.38 10.67 -17.36
C MET A 307 10.88 10.57 -17.60
N LYS A 308 11.31 9.71 -18.55
CA LYS A 308 12.74 9.47 -18.85
C LYS A 308 13.50 10.76 -19.16
N GLY A 309 12.96 11.62 -20.03
CA GLY A 309 13.60 12.89 -20.42
C GLY A 309 13.78 13.86 -19.24
N ARG A 310 12.73 14.08 -18.46
CA ARG A 310 12.79 14.91 -17.24
C ARG A 310 13.76 14.34 -16.21
N THR A 311 13.76 13.02 -16.03
CA THR A 311 14.68 12.33 -15.11
C THR A 311 16.14 12.55 -15.52
N MET A 312 16.48 12.38 -16.79
CA MET A 312 17.83 12.61 -17.29
C MET A 312 18.24 14.07 -17.16
N LEU A 313 17.35 15.00 -17.50
CA LEU A 313 17.60 16.44 -17.33
C LEU A 313 17.90 16.78 -15.87
N MET A 314 17.08 16.32 -14.93
CA MET A 314 17.29 16.58 -13.50
C MET A 314 18.62 15.99 -13.01
N ARG A 315 18.96 14.77 -13.44
CA ARG A 315 20.26 14.15 -13.10
C ARG A 315 21.44 14.98 -13.62
N VAL A 316 21.37 15.51 -14.84
CA VAL A 316 22.40 16.42 -15.39
C VAL A 316 22.49 17.71 -14.57
N VAL A 317 21.35 18.34 -14.25
CA VAL A 317 21.30 19.56 -13.42
C VAL A 317 21.95 19.30 -12.05
N TYR A 318 21.63 18.17 -11.40
CA TYR A 318 22.21 17.82 -10.12
C TYR A 318 23.72 17.59 -10.19
N ILE A 319 24.21 16.89 -11.22
CA ILE A 319 25.65 16.68 -11.43
C ILE A 319 26.35 18.03 -11.60
N VAL A 320 25.82 18.93 -12.43
CA VAL A 320 26.38 20.27 -12.64
C VAL A 320 26.38 21.07 -11.34
N ALA A 321 25.29 21.04 -10.56
CA ALA A 321 25.19 21.71 -9.27
C ALA A 321 26.21 21.18 -8.25
N LEU A 322 26.40 19.86 -8.18
CA LEU A 322 27.39 19.22 -7.30
C LEU A 322 28.83 19.58 -7.70
N ILE A 323 29.13 19.63 -9.01
CA ILE A 323 30.44 20.08 -9.51
C ILE A 323 30.68 21.56 -9.17
N ALA A 324 29.68 22.41 -9.36
CA ALA A 324 29.76 23.83 -9.04
C ALA A 324 29.98 24.05 -7.53
N LEU A 325 29.23 23.34 -6.68
CA LEU A 325 29.40 23.36 -5.23
C LEU A 325 30.79 22.87 -4.82
N GLY A 326 31.25 21.76 -5.39
CA GLY A 326 32.60 21.24 -5.15
C GLY A 326 33.69 22.25 -5.50
N ARG A 327 33.58 22.90 -6.66
CA ARG A 327 34.50 23.99 -7.08
C ARG A 327 34.47 25.17 -6.13
N TYR A 328 33.29 25.62 -5.73
CA TYR A 328 33.13 26.73 -4.78
C TYR A 328 33.79 26.43 -3.43
N LEU A 329 33.59 25.23 -2.89
CA LEU A 329 34.20 24.79 -1.63
C LEU A 329 35.74 24.70 -1.73
N LEU A 330 36.27 24.25 -2.88
CA LEU A 330 37.72 24.22 -3.13
C LEU A 330 38.33 25.63 -3.22
N MET A 331 37.66 26.56 -3.93
CA MET A 331 38.12 27.95 -4.05
C MET A 331 38.10 28.67 -2.70
N ARG A 332 37.04 28.49 -1.89
CA ARG A 332 36.96 29.05 -0.54
C ARG A 332 38.09 28.52 0.35
N ARG A 333 38.39 27.21 0.27
CA ARG A 333 39.50 26.62 1.02
C ARG A 333 40.85 27.20 0.60
N LYS A 334 41.06 27.44 -0.70
CA LYS A 334 42.28 28.10 -1.20
C LYS A 334 42.41 29.51 -0.63
N ASN A 335 41.35 30.32 -0.69
CA ASN A 335 41.36 31.69 -0.15
C ASN A 335 41.56 31.73 1.38
N GLU A 336 41.06 30.74 2.14
CA GLU A 336 41.33 30.60 3.58
C GLU A 336 42.78 30.20 3.90
N VAL A 337 43.48 29.54 2.98
CA VAL A 337 44.91 29.20 3.12
C VAL A 337 45.77 30.39 2.72
N ASP A 338 45.49 31.00 1.57
CA ASP A 338 46.23 32.14 1.03
C ASP A 338 46.07 33.41 1.90
N GLY A 339 44.95 33.58 2.60
CA GLY A 339 44.73 34.67 3.56
C GLY A 339 45.20 34.40 5.01
N ALA A 340 45.79 33.23 5.26
CA ALA A 340 46.36 32.85 6.56
C ALA A 340 47.90 32.79 6.56
N GLU A 341 48.53 32.99 5.41
CA GLU A 341 49.93 33.40 5.25
C GLU A 341 50.05 34.92 5.39
#